data_AF-A0AAX2HAZ4-F1
#
_entry.id   AF-A0AAX2HAZ4-F1
#
_cell.length_a   1.000
_cell.length_b   1.000
_cell.length_c   1.000
_cell.angle_alpha   90.00
_cell.angle_beta   90.00
_cell.angle_gamma   90.00
#
_symmetry.space_group_name_H-M   'P 1'
#
loop_
_entity.id
_entity.type
_entity.pdbx_description
1 polymer ?
#
loop_
_entity_poly.entity_id
_entity_poly.type
_entity_poly.pdbx_seq_one_letter_code
_entity_poly.pdbx_strand_id
1 'polypeptide(L)'
;MASSAANATHITYQGIDSKTGKPYIGYASMQGNKTGAEVLKYRYGGDYSRFAGGAPEVLYTGHGQAGKDTARGLEQLRFEQLGKLEGTANKQNPVGVGNARNKEYIAAADSHLEKQSLSKSTSGPLCNCKPTK
;
A
#
# COMPACT_ATOMS: atom_id res chain seq x y z
N MET A 1 9.52 -14.15 22.13
CA MET A 1 9.95 -13.00 21.30
C MET A 1 8.85 -12.69 20.29
N ALA A 2 7.87 -11.86 20.65
CA ALA A 2 6.79 -11.49 19.74
C ALA A 2 7.33 -10.45 18.75
N SER A 3 7.27 -10.77 17.47
CA SER A 3 7.78 -9.94 16.38
C SER A 3 7.13 -8.55 16.45
N SER A 4 7.99 -7.53 16.36
CA SER A 4 7.72 -6.10 16.54
C SER A 4 6.75 -5.48 15.52
N ALA A 5 5.89 -6.28 14.88
CA ALA A 5 4.87 -5.81 13.94
C ALA A 5 3.67 -5.15 14.65
N ALA A 6 3.37 -5.51 15.90
CA ALA A 6 2.22 -4.94 16.62
C ALA A 6 2.33 -3.42 16.85
N ASN A 7 3.54 -2.90 16.95
CA ASN A 7 3.82 -1.49 17.26
C ASN A 7 4.50 -0.75 16.09
N ALA A 8 4.35 -1.25 14.86
CA ALA A 8 4.96 -0.65 13.68
C ALA A 8 3.91 -0.05 12.76
N THR A 9 4.31 1.02 12.08
CA THR A 9 3.61 1.55 10.92
C THR A 9 4.07 0.78 9.69
N HIS A 10 3.11 0.34 8.89
CA HIS A 10 3.27 -0.42 7.66
C HIS A 10 2.70 0.38 6.51
N ILE A 11 3.44 0.45 5.40
CA ILE A 11 3.00 1.16 4.20
C ILE A 11 3.14 0.30 2.96
N THR A 12 2.28 0.61 2.00
CA THR A 12 2.41 0.19 0.61
C THR A 12 2.62 1.45 -0.21
N TYR A 13 3.61 1.43 -1.09
CA TYR A 13 3.94 2.56 -1.95
C TYR A 13 4.19 2.10 -3.39
N GLN A 14 3.98 3.03 -4.31
CA GLN A 14 4.20 2.84 -5.73
C GLN A 14 4.98 4.02 -6.30
N GLY A 15 5.98 3.74 -7.13
CA GLY A 15 6.71 4.77 -7.88
C GLY A 15 7.13 4.23 -9.23
N ILE A 16 7.49 5.11 -10.16
CA ILE A 16 8.06 4.69 -11.45
C ILE A 16 9.57 4.55 -11.27
N ASP A 17 10.10 3.36 -11.54
CA ASP A 17 11.54 3.10 -11.45
C ASP A 17 12.25 3.79 -12.63
N SER A 18 13.17 4.70 -12.32
CA SER A 18 13.91 5.51 -13.29
C SER A 18 14.79 4.70 -14.24
N LYS A 19 15.22 3.50 -13.84
CA LYS A 19 16.10 2.66 -14.66
C LYS A 19 15.33 1.87 -15.69
N THR A 20 14.14 1.41 -15.33
CA THR A 20 13.33 0.50 -16.17
C THR A 20 12.13 1.19 -16.82
N GLY A 21 11.72 2.36 -16.32
CA GLY A 21 10.49 3.05 -16.72
C GLY A 21 9.21 2.34 -16.25
N LYS A 22 9.32 1.24 -15.50
CA LYS A 22 8.19 0.42 -15.06
C LYS A 22 7.73 0.82 -13.65
N PRO A 23 6.45 0.63 -13.31
CA PRO A 23 5.98 0.82 -11.95
C PRO A 23 6.68 -0.18 -11.00
N TYR A 24 7.12 0.32 -9.86
CA TYR A 24 7.68 -0.45 -8.75
C TYR A 24 6.76 -0.33 -7.54
N ILE A 25 6.32 -1.48 -7.04
CA ILE A 25 5.44 -1.56 -5.87
C ILE A 25 6.26 -2.14 -4.73
N GLY A 26 6.19 -1.52 -3.56
CA GLY A 26 6.94 -1.97 -2.41
C GLY A 26 6.20 -1.81 -1.10
N TYR A 27 6.58 -2.67 -0.16
CA TYR A 27 6.25 -2.58 1.24
C TYR A 27 7.40 -1.95 2.04
N ALA A 28 7.05 -1.16 3.06
CA ALA A 28 7.98 -0.68 4.07
C ALA A 28 7.31 -0.65 5.45
N SER A 29 8.13 -0.70 6.50
CA SER A 29 7.65 -0.53 7.86
C SER A 29 8.66 0.14 8.76
N MET A 30 8.17 0.88 9.75
CA MET A 30 8.96 1.56 10.76
C MET A 30 8.31 1.40 12.13
N GLN A 31 9.11 1.23 13.19
CA GLN A 31 8.59 1.14 14.56
C GLN A 31 7.94 2.47 14.98
N GLY A 32 6.88 2.37 15.79
CA GLY A 32 6.07 3.47 16.28
C GLY A 32 4.97 3.90 15.32
N ASN A 33 4.15 4.84 15.79
CA ASN A 33 3.12 5.49 14.99
C ASN A 33 3.77 6.63 14.16
N LYS A 34 3.92 6.38 12.86
CA LYS A 34 4.67 7.20 11.92
C LYS A 34 3.80 7.52 10.72
N THR A 35 4.10 8.62 10.04
CA THR A 35 3.47 8.92 8.76
C THR A 35 4.09 8.09 7.63
N GLY A 36 3.35 7.83 6.56
CA GLY A 36 3.89 7.07 5.44
C GLY A 36 5.09 7.74 4.76
N ALA A 37 5.13 9.08 4.74
CA ALA A 37 6.28 9.84 4.27
C ALA A 37 7.53 9.63 5.15
N GLU A 38 7.38 9.58 6.48
CA GLU A 38 8.49 9.24 7.38
C GLU A 38 9.01 7.82 7.12
N VAL A 39 8.11 6.84 6.93
CA VAL A 39 8.52 5.46 6.64
C VAL A 39 9.26 5.36 5.30
N LEU A 40 8.80 6.09 4.27
CA LEU A 40 9.50 6.18 2.98
C LEU A 40 10.87 6.83 3.11
N LYS A 41 10.94 7.97 3.80
CA LYS A 41 12.19 8.68 4.07
C LYS A 41 13.16 7.78 4.83
N TYR A 42 12.69 7.04 5.84
CA TYR A 42 13.50 6.09 6.58
C TYR A 42 14.02 4.96 5.69
N ARG A 43 13.18 4.39 4.81
CA ARG A 43 13.59 3.28 3.93
C ARG A 43 14.63 3.67 2.89
N TYR A 44 14.54 4.88 2.35
CA TYR A 44 15.42 5.35 1.28
C TYR A 44 16.48 6.36 1.75
N GLY A 45 16.53 6.66 3.05
CA GLY A 45 17.40 7.72 3.60
C GLY A 45 17.07 9.13 3.09
N GLY A 46 15.89 9.33 2.49
CA GLY A 46 15.53 10.56 1.77
C GLY A 46 16.06 10.65 0.34
N ASP A 47 16.76 9.62 -0.16
CA ASP A 47 17.25 9.56 -1.54
C ASP A 47 16.29 8.76 -2.43
N TYR A 48 15.54 9.47 -3.27
CA TYR A 48 14.58 8.88 -4.21
C TYR A 48 15.13 8.79 -5.63
N SER A 49 16.45 8.75 -5.82
CA SER A 49 17.09 8.64 -7.15
C SER A 49 16.57 7.44 -7.94
N ARG A 50 16.17 6.37 -7.25
CA ARG A 50 15.51 5.22 -7.88
C ARG A 50 14.24 5.61 -8.65
N PHE A 51 13.52 6.62 -8.20
CA PHE A 51 12.25 7.09 -8.76
C PHE A 51 12.40 8.45 -9.46
N ALA A 52 13.54 8.67 -10.14
CA ALA A 52 13.87 9.92 -10.83
C ALA A 52 13.92 11.14 -9.89
N GLY A 53 14.26 10.92 -8.61
CA GLY A 53 14.37 11.98 -7.60
C GLY A 53 13.05 12.36 -6.93
N GLY A 54 11.91 11.87 -7.42
CA GLY A 54 10.59 12.09 -6.80
C GLY A 54 10.29 11.04 -5.74
N ALA A 55 9.75 11.45 -4.59
CA ALA A 55 9.26 10.49 -3.60
C ALA A 55 8.13 9.65 -4.20
N PRO A 56 8.14 8.31 -4.04
CA PRO A 56 7.06 7.45 -4.52
C PRO A 56 5.77 7.74 -3.74
N GLU A 57 4.63 7.44 -4.35
CA GLU A 57 3.31 7.63 -3.77
C GLU A 57 3.04 6.58 -2.69
N VAL A 58 2.58 7.02 -1.52
CA VAL A 58 2.09 6.11 -0.47
C VAL A 58 0.62 5.79 -0.75
N LEU A 59 0.36 4.54 -1.13
CA LEU A 59 -0.99 4.05 -1.42
C LEU A 59 -1.78 3.69 -0.15
N TYR A 60 -1.07 3.24 0.88
CA TYR A 60 -1.67 2.82 2.15
C TYR A 60 -0.71 3.04 3.31
N THR A 61 -1.26 3.42 4.46
CA THR A 61 -0.58 3.46 5.76
C THR A 61 -1.47 2.84 6.81
N GLY A 62 -0.94 1.89 7.57
CA GLY A 62 -1.66 1.22 8.66
C GLY A 62 -0.72 0.88 9.80
N HIS A 63 -1.25 0.75 11.01
CA HIS A 63 -0.48 0.43 12.20
C HIS A 63 -0.80 -0.97 12.70
N GLY A 64 0.21 -1.66 13.23
CA GLY A 64 0.07 -2.97 13.85
C GLY A 64 -0.12 -4.12 12.86
N GLN A 65 -0.49 -5.28 13.40
CA GLN A 65 -0.62 -6.51 12.61
C GLN A 65 -1.68 -6.41 11.50
N ALA A 66 -2.82 -5.75 11.76
CA ALA A 66 -3.82 -5.49 10.73
C ALA A 66 -3.29 -4.60 9.60
N GLY A 67 -2.53 -3.55 9.95
CA GLY A 67 -1.89 -2.67 8.97
C GLY A 67 -0.87 -3.40 8.12
N LYS A 68 -0.08 -4.31 8.71
CA LYS A 68 0.84 -5.18 7.97
C LYS A 68 0.11 -6.04 6.95
N ASP A 69 -1.00 -6.65 7.36
CA ASP A 69 -1.71 -7.63 6.54
C ASP A 69 -2.39 -6.95 5.34
N THR A 70 -3.02 -5.80 5.56
CA THR A 70 -3.54 -4.96 4.47
C THR A 70 -2.41 -4.43 3.56
N ALA A 71 -1.30 -3.95 4.12
CA ALA A 71 -0.20 -3.42 3.31
C ALA A 71 0.42 -4.50 2.40
N ARG A 72 0.64 -5.71 2.94
CA ARG A 72 1.15 -6.85 2.16
C ARG A 72 0.16 -7.34 1.12
N GLY A 73 -1.14 -7.33 1.44
CA GLY A 73 -2.19 -7.67 0.50
C GLY A 73 -2.24 -6.71 -0.68
N LEU A 74 -2.21 -5.41 -0.41
CA LEU A 74 -2.21 -4.37 -1.44
C LEU A 74 -0.96 -4.44 -2.30
N GLU A 75 0.20 -4.73 -1.71
CA GLU A 75 1.46 -4.94 -2.42
C GLU A 75 1.32 -6.07 -3.46
N GLN A 76 0.80 -7.23 -3.04
CA GLN A 76 0.60 -8.39 -3.92
C GLN A 76 -0.43 -8.12 -5.01
N LEU A 77 -1.60 -7.60 -4.62
CA LEU A 77 -2.72 -7.36 -5.51
C LEU A 77 -2.35 -6.33 -6.59
N ARG A 78 -1.66 -5.24 -6.22
CA ARG A 78 -1.16 -4.26 -7.20
C ARG A 78 -0.08 -4.85 -8.10
N PHE A 79 0.86 -5.62 -7.54
CA PHE A 79 1.87 -6.31 -8.34
C PHE A 79 1.25 -7.21 -9.41
N GLU A 80 0.18 -7.93 -9.08
CA GLU A 80 -0.55 -8.77 -10.04
C GLU A 80 -1.31 -7.95 -11.09
N GLN A 81 -2.00 -6.88 -10.68
CA GLN A 81 -2.70 -5.96 -11.59
C GLN A 81 -1.77 -5.29 -12.60
N LEU A 82 -0.52 -5.03 -12.21
CA LEU A 82 0.48 -4.38 -13.04
C LEU A 82 1.27 -5.35 -13.91
N GLY A 83 0.83 -6.60 -14.06
CA GLY A 83 1.48 -7.57 -14.94
C GLY A 83 2.69 -8.27 -14.31
N LYS A 84 2.74 -8.38 -12.97
CA LYS A 84 3.74 -9.16 -12.23
C LYS A 84 5.18 -8.73 -12.57
N LEU A 85 6.11 -9.68 -12.69
CA LEU A 85 7.52 -9.40 -12.97
C LEU A 85 7.75 -8.77 -14.36
N GLU A 86 6.85 -9.02 -15.31
CA GLU A 86 6.98 -8.49 -16.67
C GLU A 86 6.54 -7.03 -16.76
N GLY A 87 5.49 -6.65 -16.04
CA GLY A 87 4.95 -5.28 -16.07
C GLY A 87 5.44 -4.36 -14.95
N THR A 88 6.12 -4.90 -13.93
CA THR A 88 6.71 -4.09 -12.84
C THR A 88 8.24 -4.10 -12.87
N ALA A 89 8.85 -3.15 -12.15
CA ALA A 89 10.30 -3.15 -11.90
C ALA A 89 10.71 -4.06 -10.73
N ASN A 90 9.77 -4.86 -10.19
CA ASN A 90 10.05 -5.77 -9.09
C ASN A 90 10.85 -6.96 -9.61
N LYS A 91 11.96 -7.28 -8.93
CA LYS A 91 12.82 -8.42 -9.29
C LYS A 91 12.27 -9.77 -8.79
N GLN A 92 11.34 -9.73 -7.84
CA GLN A 92 10.80 -10.90 -7.14
C GLN A 92 9.34 -10.65 -6.75
N ASN A 93 8.60 -11.74 -6.51
CA ASN A 93 7.23 -11.68 -6.05
C ASN A 93 7.17 -11.16 -4.60
N PRO A 94 6.50 -10.03 -4.32
CA PRO A 94 6.59 -9.33 -3.04
C PRO A 94 6.17 -10.15 -1.80
N VAL A 95 5.12 -10.96 -1.90
CA VAL A 95 4.64 -11.82 -0.79
C VAL A 95 5.26 -13.23 -0.84
N GLY A 96 6.03 -13.54 -1.88
CA GLY A 96 6.64 -14.85 -2.11
C GLY A 96 5.66 -15.88 -2.67
N VAL A 97 6.12 -16.71 -3.60
CA VAL A 97 5.31 -17.80 -4.16
C VAL A 97 5.08 -18.85 -3.08
N GLY A 98 3.82 -19.19 -2.80
CA GLY A 98 3.46 -20.22 -1.81
C GLY A 98 3.36 -19.76 -0.36
N ASN A 99 3.32 -18.45 -0.09
CA ASN A 99 3.10 -17.97 1.27
C ASN A 99 1.73 -18.40 1.80
N ALA A 100 1.70 -19.16 2.90
CA ALA A 100 0.47 -19.67 3.51
C ALA A 100 -0.52 -18.56 3.88
N ARG A 101 -0.01 -17.36 4.22
CA ARG A 101 -0.82 -16.19 4.59
C ARG A 101 -1.26 -15.33 3.41
N ASN A 102 -0.93 -15.72 2.17
CA ASN A 102 -1.29 -14.93 0.99
C ASN A 102 -2.81 -14.71 0.91
N LYS A 103 -3.61 -15.74 1.21
CA LYS A 103 -5.08 -15.65 1.25
C LYS A 103 -5.56 -14.60 2.28
N GLU A 104 -4.94 -14.56 3.46
CA GLU A 104 -5.29 -13.57 4.50
C GLU A 104 -4.95 -12.15 4.05
N TYR A 105 -3.80 -11.97 3.42
CA TYR A 105 -3.38 -10.66 2.91
C TYR A 105 -4.29 -10.16 1.79
N ILE A 106 -4.61 -11.01 0.81
CA ILE A 106 -5.55 -10.66 -0.27
C ILE A 106 -6.91 -10.28 0.32
N ALA A 107 -7.46 -11.09 1.23
CA ALA A 107 -8.73 -10.79 1.87
C ALA A 107 -8.71 -9.46 2.66
N ALA A 108 -7.60 -9.13 3.33
CA ALA A 108 -7.42 -7.87 4.03
C ALA A 108 -7.32 -6.66 3.09
N ALA A 109 -6.74 -6.84 1.90
CA ALA A 109 -6.68 -5.83 0.87
C ALA A 109 -8.05 -5.59 0.22
N ASP A 110 -8.77 -6.65 -0.16
CA ASP A 110 -10.12 -6.55 -0.72
C ASP A 110 -11.06 -5.86 0.27
N SER A 111 -11.04 -6.26 1.54
CA SER A 111 -11.83 -5.62 2.60
C SER A 111 -11.52 -4.12 2.74
N HIS A 112 -10.27 -3.71 2.52
CA HIS A 112 -9.88 -2.31 2.57
C HIS A 112 -10.36 -1.53 1.33
N LEU A 113 -10.24 -2.12 0.14
CA LEU A 113 -10.71 -1.53 -1.11
C LEU A 113 -12.23 -1.38 -1.13
N GLU A 114 -12.97 -2.36 -0.61
CA GLU A 114 -14.42 -2.28 -0.43
C GLU A 114 -14.80 -1.16 0.54
N LYS A 115 -14.11 -1.04 1.68
CA LYS A 115 -14.35 0.09 2.61
C LYS A 115 -14.04 1.45 1.97
N GLN A 116 -12.99 1.53 1.16
CA GLN A 116 -12.69 2.76 0.40
C GLN A 116 -13.79 3.10 -0.61
N SER A 117 -14.34 2.10 -1.31
CA SER A 117 -15.42 2.33 -2.30
C SER A 117 -16.73 2.74 -1.63
N LEU A 118 -17.05 2.18 -0.45
CA LEU A 118 -18.18 2.63 0.37
C LEU A 118 -17.98 4.06 0.87
N SER A 119 -16.78 4.39 1.37
CA SER A 119 -16.45 5.75 1.83
C SER A 119 -16.48 6.79 0.70
N LYS A 120 -16.10 6.41 -0.53
CA LYS A 120 -16.21 7.29 -1.70
C LYS A 120 -17.66 7.49 -2.14
N SER A 121 -18.51 6.48 -1.97
CA SER A 121 -19.94 6.55 -2.32
C SER A 121 -20.76 7.40 -1.35
N THR A 122 -20.32 7.57 -0.10
CA THR A 122 -20.99 8.45 0.89
C THR A 122 -20.56 9.92 0.83
N SER A 123 -19.69 10.29 -0.11
CA SER A 123 -19.31 11.69 -0.40
C SER A 123 -20.01 12.26 -1.64
N GLY A 124 -21.24 11.79 -1.95
CA GLY A 124 -22.18 12.50 -2.81
C GLY A 124 -22.94 13.54 -1.98
N PRO A 125 -23.20 14.76 -2.48
CA PRO A 125 -23.83 15.80 -1.68
C PRO A 125 -25.21 15.35 -1.21
N LEU A 126 -25.49 15.53 0.09
CA LEU A 126 -26.87 15.65 0.56
C LEU A 126 -27.52 16.80 -0.20
N CYS A 127 -28.25 16.49 -1.27
CA CYS A 127 -29.22 17.42 -1.82
C CYS A 127 -30.45 17.40 -0.91
N ASN A 128 -30.43 18.26 0.10
CA ASN A 128 -31.64 18.64 0.81
C ASN A 128 -32.50 19.49 -0.13
N CYS A 129 -33.49 18.88 -0.78
CA CYS A 129 -34.62 19.62 -1.33
C CYS A 129 -35.91 18.93 -0.88
N LYS A 130 -36.48 19.43 0.22
CA LYS A 130 -37.93 19.38 0.42
C LYS A 130 -38.56 20.32 -0.61
N PRO A 131 -39.60 19.91 -1.35
CA PRO A 131 -40.61 20.82 -1.82
C PRO A 131 -41.84 20.65 -0.93
N THR A 132 -42.08 21.65 -0.10
CA THR A 132 -43.40 22.00 0.39
C THR A 132 -44.34 22.27 -0.78
N LYS A 133 -45.47 21.57 -0.83
CA LYS A 133 -46.77 22.18 -1.15
C LYS A 133 -47.89 21.33 -0.60
#